data_AF-A0A4D4J8W6-F1
#
_entry.id   AF-A0A4D4J8W6-F1
#
_cell.length_a   1.000
_cell.length_b   1.000
_cell.length_c   1.000
_cell.angle_alpha   90.00
_cell.angle_beta   90.00
_cell.angle_gamma   90.00
#
_symmetry.space_group_name_H-M   'P 1'
#
loop_
_entity.id
_entity.type
_entity.pdbx_description
1 polymer ?
#
loop_
_entity_poly.entity_id
_entity_poly.type
_entity_poly.pdbx_seq_one_letter_code
_entity_poly.pdbx_strand_id
1 'polypeptide(L)'
;MTAAPTSALAELLRRGRAPLGPPVRVDFGPTTGPLSELAEVLVHTNGFTVFNAGIQLFHAGPRGLGPELAVWNARGTWKDTYAGLVDRLLCFAQDLLAVQFAIAENCHVVAVDPETAGRTILGDSLDAWAQWLLDDPDVHGTWSLATAWQDTPRPIKNASSRAGCSCSAAATTPTTSSPATPWRQCGFASRWPSACTTPPTAPACTCLAHDHHSTARSRP
;
A
#
# COMPACT_ATOMS: atom_id res chain seq x y z
N MET A 1 19.29 14.15 35.97
CA MET A 1 19.09 14.36 34.53
C MET A 1 17.75 13.75 34.16
N THR A 2 16.70 14.56 34.07
CA THR A 2 15.40 14.11 33.59
C THR A 2 15.49 14.04 32.07
N ALA A 3 15.32 12.86 31.48
CA ALA A 3 15.26 12.73 30.02
C ALA A 3 14.13 13.62 29.50
N ALA A 4 14.38 14.36 28.41
CA ALA A 4 13.31 15.08 27.73
C ALA A 4 12.19 14.09 27.38
N PRO A 5 10.91 14.48 27.48
CA PRO A 5 9.82 13.59 27.08
C PRO A 5 10.05 13.15 25.63
N THR A 6 10.08 11.84 25.41
CA THR A 6 10.14 11.26 24.07
C THR A 6 8.89 11.69 23.31
N SER A 7 9.05 12.23 22.11
CA SER A 7 7.93 12.67 21.29
C SER A 7 6.99 11.51 20.95
N ALA A 8 5.72 11.78 20.66
CA ALA A 8 4.75 10.73 20.33
C ALA A 8 5.17 9.95 19.08
N LEU A 9 5.75 10.63 18.08
CA LEU A 9 6.31 10.00 16.89
C LEU A 9 7.46 9.05 17.23
N ALA A 10 8.38 9.46 18.10
CA ALA A 10 9.49 8.60 18.52
C ALA A 10 8.98 7.35 19.28
N GLU A 11 7.94 7.48 20.10
CA GLU A 11 7.30 6.34 20.76
C GLU A 11 6.58 5.42 19.74
N LEU A 12 5.89 5.99 18.76
CA LEU A 12 5.23 5.21 17.70
C LEU A 12 6.25 4.42 16.87
N LEU A 13 7.36 5.05 16.48
CA LEU A 13 8.46 4.42 15.76
C LEU A 13 9.09 3.29 16.59
N ARG A 14 9.23 3.47 17.91
CA ARG A 14 9.74 2.44 18.83
C ARG A 14 8.81 1.21 18.90
N ARG A 15 7.49 1.41 18.77
CA ARG A 15 6.50 0.31 18.69
C ARG A 15 6.41 -0.33 17.31
N GLY A 16 6.89 0.37 16.29
CA GLY A 16 6.88 -0.09 14.90
C GLY A 16 7.74 -1.34 14.69
N ARG A 17 7.30 -2.21 13.79
CA ARG A 17 8.11 -3.33 13.29
C ARG A 17 8.92 -2.88 12.09
N ALA A 18 10.22 -3.21 12.20
CA ALA A 18 11.39 -2.87 11.39
C ALA A 18 11.16 -2.56 9.91
N PRO A 19 12.02 -1.71 9.31
CA PRO A 19 11.63 -0.96 8.14
C PRO A 19 11.26 -1.87 6.97
N LEU A 20 10.21 -1.47 6.27
CA LEU A 20 9.69 -2.22 5.14
C LEU A 20 10.58 -2.08 3.89
N GLY A 21 11.41 -1.03 3.82
CA GLY A 21 12.39 -0.79 2.77
C GLY A 21 13.76 -0.35 3.31
N PRO A 22 14.79 -0.26 2.45
CA PRO A 22 16.10 0.26 2.84
C PRO A 22 15.99 1.78 3.11
N PRO A 23 16.81 2.35 4.01
CA PRO A 23 16.90 3.80 4.22
C PRO A 23 16.99 4.59 2.91
N VAL A 24 16.21 5.66 2.79
CA VAL A 24 16.17 6.49 1.59
C VAL A 24 16.03 7.96 1.94
N ARG A 25 16.70 8.83 1.16
CA ARG A 25 16.49 10.28 1.23
C ARG A 25 15.47 10.67 0.18
N VAL A 26 14.39 11.31 0.63
CA VAL A 26 13.36 11.88 -0.25
C VAL A 26 13.35 13.38 -0.03
N ASP A 27 13.35 14.14 -1.12
CA ASP A 27 13.20 15.59 -1.08
C ASP A 27 11.76 15.94 -1.47
N PHE A 28 10.99 16.41 -0.50
CA PHE A 28 9.62 16.90 -0.72
C PHE A 28 9.57 18.41 -1.01
N GLY A 29 10.69 19.14 -0.88
CA GLY A 29 10.79 20.60 -1.05
C GLY A 29 10.82 21.39 0.27
N PRO A 30 9.76 21.37 1.10
CA PRO A 30 9.76 22.08 2.38
C PRO A 30 10.77 21.55 3.38
N THR A 31 11.39 22.46 4.14
CA THR A 31 12.36 22.15 5.20
C THR A 31 11.77 22.14 6.61
N THR A 32 10.45 22.38 6.73
CA THR A 32 9.71 22.38 8.00
C THR A 32 8.32 21.77 7.80
N GLY A 33 7.67 21.38 8.90
CA GLY A 33 6.32 20.80 8.89
C GLY A 33 6.30 19.31 8.56
N PRO A 34 5.11 18.74 8.32
CA PRO A 34 4.90 17.29 8.30
C PRO A 34 5.61 16.60 7.12
N LEU A 35 5.85 17.30 6.00
CA LEU A 35 6.64 16.76 4.88
C LEU A 35 8.11 16.60 5.23
N SER A 36 8.68 17.56 5.96
CA SER A 36 10.06 17.46 6.44
C SER A 36 10.19 16.34 7.47
N GLU A 37 9.22 16.21 8.38
CA GLU A 37 9.18 15.12 9.34
C GLU A 37 9.06 13.75 8.65
N LEU A 38 8.23 13.65 7.61
CA LEU A 38 8.11 12.43 6.81
C LEU A 38 9.43 12.07 6.12
N ALA A 39 10.15 13.05 5.57
CA ALA A 39 11.47 12.81 4.99
C ALA A 39 12.44 12.23 6.03
N GLU A 40 12.46 12.80 7.25
CA GLU A 40 13.28 12.29 8.34
C GLU A 40 12.89 10.87 8.77
N VAL A 41 11.58 10.58 8.84
CA VAL A 41 11.11 9.21 9.09
C VAL A 41 11.60 8.25 8.02
N LEU A 42 11.49 8.58 6.74
CA LEU A 42 11.91 7.69 5.63
C LEU A 42 13.43 7.45 5.59
N VAL A 43 14.22 8.40 6.08
CA VAL A 43 15.69 8.24 6.22
C VAL A 43 16.02 7.22 7.31
N HIS A 44 15.30 7.21 8.42
CA HIS A 44 15.63 6.38 9.58
C HIS A 44 14.84 5.06 9.63
N THR A 45 13.63 5.05 9.11
CA THR A 45 12.66 3.95 9.16
C THR A 45 11.78 4.00 7.90
N ASN A 46 12.35 3.57 6.77
CA ASN A 46 11.67 3.59 5.48
C ASN A 46 10.50 2.58 5.44
N GLY A 47 9.30 3.06 5.74
CA GLY A 47 8.10 2.23 5.90
C GLY A 47 8.14 1.42 7.20
N PHE A 48 7.01 1.26 7.88
CA PHE A 48 6.90 0.37 9.03
C PHE A 48 5.44 -0.04 9.24
N THR A 49 5.24 -1.03 10.11
CA THR A 49 3.90 -1.37 10.61
C THR A 49 3.85 -1.22 12.11
N VAL A 50 2.70 -0.81 12.66
CA VAL A 50 2.48 -0.72 14.11
C VAL A 50 1.11 -1.30 14.44
N PHE A 51 0.84 -1.56 15.72
CA PHE A 51 -0.43 -2.13 16.20
C PHE A 51 -0.81 -3.43 15.52
N ASN A 52 0.16 -4.35 15.46
CA ASN A 52 0.01 -5.63 14.78
C ASN A 52 -0.39 -5.50 13.29
N ALA A 53 0.26 -4.57 12.58
CA ALA A 53 -0.07 -4.20 11.21
C ALA A 53 -1.49 -3.64 11.01
N GLY A 54 -2.10 -3.13 12.08
CA GLY A 54 -3.29 -2.29 12.00
C GLY A 54 -3.03 -0.94 11.32
N ILE A 55 -1.78 -0.45 11.36
CA ILE A 55 -1.31 0.71 10.61
C ILE A 55 -0.06 0.34 9.81
N GLN A 56 -0.01 0.80 8.57
CA GLN A 56 1.15 0.68 7.69
C GLN A 56 1.56 2.06 7.15
N LEU A 57 2.80 2.47 7.43
CA LEU A 57 3.45 3.59 6.76
C LEU A 57 4.17 3.07 5.50
N PHE A 58 3.97 3.75 4.38
CA PHE A 58 4.49 3.33 3.07
C PHE A 58 6.00 3.55 2.97
N HIS A 59 6.69 2.60 2.36
CA HIS A 59 8.10 2.78 2.05
C HIS A 59 8.24 3.62 0.78
N ALA A 60 9.39 4.27 0.60
CA ALA A 60 9.75 4.98 -0.61
C ALA A 60 10.91 4.28 -1.33
N GLY A 61 10.86 4.30 -2.66
CA GLY A 61 11.90 3.74 -3.52
C GLY A 61 11.60 2.33 -4.04
N PRO A 62 12.47 1.79 -4.92
CA PRO A 62 12.16 0.63 -5.75
C PRO A 62 12.18 -0.71 -5.00
N ARG A 63 12.53 -0.72 -3.71
CA ARG A 63 12.71 -1.93 -2.91
C ARG A 63 12.00 -1.75 -1.58
N GLY A 64 11.13 -2.67 -1.25
CA GLY A 64 10.47 -2.74 0.05
C GLY A 64 9.26 -3.66 0.01
N LEU A 65 8.63 -3.85 1.17
CA LEU A 65 7.42 -4.63 1.34
C LEU A 65 6.20 -3.70 1.43
N GLY A 66 5.12 -4.09 0.76
CA GLY A 66 3.88 -3.32 0.75
C GLY A 66 3.88 -2.13 -0.22
N PRO A 67 2.91 -1.22 -0.08
CA PRO A 67 2.75 -0.09 -0.99
C PRO A 67 3.95 0.85 -0.98
N GLU A 68 4.35 1.29 -2.17
CA GLU A 68 5.41 2.29 -2.35
C GLU A 68 4.78 3.69 -2.45
N LEU A 69 5.37 4.66 -1.77
CA LEU A 69 4.81 5.99 -1.55
C LEU A 69 4.49 6.73 -2.86
N ALA A 70 5.41 6.77 -3.82
CA ALA A 70 5.19 7.48 -5.08
C ALA A 70 4.15 6.77 -5.96
N VAL A 71 4.22 5.44 -6.05
CA VAL A 71 3.27 4.61 -6.80
C VAL A 71 1.87 4.77 -6.21
N TRP A 72 1.72 4.68 -4.88
CA TRP A 72 0.41 4.81 -4.21
C TRP A 72 -0.23 6.18 -4.39
N ASN A 73 0.56 7.22 -4.66
CA ASN A 73 0.08 8.59 -4.88
C ASN A 73 0.01 8.97 -6.36
N ALA A 74 0.39 8.09 -7.28
CA ALA A 74 0.38 8.35 -8.71
C ALA A 74 -1.05 8.43 -9.27
N ARG A 75 -1.19 9.09 -10.43
CA ARG A 75 -2.41 9.03 -11.24
C ARG A 75 -2.65 7.61 -11.75
N GLY A 76 -3.90 7.25 -12.03
CA GLY A 76 -4.25 5.89 -12.47
C GLY A 76 -4.28 4.86 -11.34
N THR A 77 -4.29 5.33 -10.10
CA THR A 77 -4.40 4.48 -8.90
C THR A 77 -5.76 4.66 -8.23
N TRP A 78 -5.90 4.19 -6.98
CA TRP A 78 -7.12 4.31 -6.19
C TRP A 78 -7.65 5.75 -6.10
N LYS A 79 -6.79 6.78 -6.19
CA LYS A 79 -7.22 8.19 -6.12
C LYS A 79 -8.20 8.59 -7.23
N ASP A 80 -8.09 7.99 -8.41
CA ASP A 80 -8.91 8.34 -9.56
C ASP A 80 -10.40 8.01 -9.33
N THR A 81 -10.72 7.10 -8.38
CA THR A 81 -12.11 6.75 -8.06
C THR A 81 -12.85 7.85 -7.31
N TYR A 82 -12.15 8.86 -6.79
CA TYR A 82 -12.73 9.95 -5.98
C TYR A 82 -12.89 11.26 -6.74
N ALA A 83 -12.86 11.23 -8.08
CA ALA A 83 -13.16 12.38 -8.94
C ALA A 83 -12.42 13.68 -8.55
N GLY A 84 -11.15 13.57 -8.15
CA GLY A 84 -10.30 14.71 -7.80
C GLY A 84 -10.33 15.14 -6.33
N LEU A 85 -11.21 14.54 -5.50
CA LEU A 85 -11.34 14.90 -4.08
C LEU A 85 -10.09 14.60 -3.26
N VAL A 86 -9.14 13.82 -3.75
CA VAL A 86 -7.91 13.44 -3.03
C VAL A 86 -6.61 13.76 -3.81
N ASP A 87 -6.70 14.48 -4.93
CA ASP A 87 -5.57 14.74 -5.83
C ASP A 87 -4.45 15.56 -5.17
N ARG A 88 -4.81 16.44 -4.24
CA ARG A 88 -3.86 17.33 -3.53
C ARG A 88 -3.35 16.75 -2.21
N LEU A 89 -3.59 15.47 -1.96
CA LEU A 89 -3.14 14.78 -0.76
C LEU A 89 -1.89 13.96 -1.06
N LEU A 90 -0.92 13.96 -0.15
CA LEU A 90 0.16 12.97 -0.13
C LEU A 90 -0.16 11.93 0.94
N CYS A 91 -0.71 10.79 0.54
CA CYS A 91 -1.04 9.69 1.43
C CYS A 91 0.24 8.92 1.80
N PHE A 92 0.62 8.92 3.07
CA PHE A 92 1.87 8.32 3.54
C PHE A 92 1.66 7.04 4.37
N ALA A 93 0.45 6.81 4.86
CA ALA A 93 0.10 5.60 5.59
C ALA A 93 -1.37 5.21 5.33
N GLN A 94 -1.72 3.99 5.72
CA GLN A 94 -3.10 3.52 5.79
C GLN A 94 -3.32 2.65 7.02
N ASP A 95 -4.58 2.50 7.42
CA ASP A 95 -4.98 1.47 8.38
C ASP A 95 -5.47 0.18 7.69
N LEU A 96 -5.86 -0.80 8.51
CA LEU A 96 -6.40 -2.08 8.06
C LEU A 96 -7.76 -1.96 7.34
N LEU A 97 -8.50 -0.87 7.57
CA LEU A 97 -9.81 -0.58 7.01
C LEU A 97 -9.75 0.36 5.79
N ALA A 98 -8.54 0.61 5.27
CA ALA A 98 -8.24 1.50 4.15
C ALA A 98 -8.47 3.00 4.43
N VAL A 99 -8.58 3.42 5.69
CA VAL A 99 -8.45 4.85 6.03
C VAL A 99 -7.06 5.30 5.65
N GLN A 100 -6.98 6.36 4.85
CA GLN A 100 -5.71 6.90 4.38
C GLN A 100 -5.25 8.03 5.29
N PHE A 101 -4.00 8.00 5.74
CA PHE A 101 -3.36 9.13 6.40
C PHE A 101 -2.56 9.92 5.38
N ALA A 102 -2.80 11.23 5.33
CA ALA A 102 -2.24 12.07 4.30
C ALA A 102 -1.77 13.42 4.83
N ILE A 103 -0.85 14.03 4.09
CA ILE A 103 -0.51 15.43 4.25
C ILE A 103 -1.31 16.23 3.22
N ALA A 104 -2.15 17.14 3.72
CA ALA A 104 -2.95 18.07 2.96
C ALA A 104 -2.27 19.45 2.95
N GLU A 105 -2.23 20.08 1.76
CA GLU A 105 -1.77 21.46 1.59
C GLU A 105 -0.36 21.73 2.12
N ASN A 106 0.45 20.67 2.22
CA ASN A 106 1.82 20.67 2.76
C ASN A 106 1.95 21.05 4.24
N CYS A 107 0.85 21.23 4.98
CA CYS A 107 0.88 21.71 6.37
C CYS A 107 0.03 20.91 7.36
N HIS A 108 -1.00 20.20 6.91
CA HIS A 108 -1.91 19.48 7.79
C HIS A 108 -1.81 17.98 7.59
N VAL A 109 -1.77 17.21 8.68
CA VAL A 109 -1.97 15.77 8.65
C VAL A 109 -3.46 15.49 8.82
N VAL A 110 -4.01 14.67 7.93
CA VAL A 110 -5.43 14.31 7.89
C VAL A 110 -5.64 12.81 7.83
N ALA A 111 -6.74 12.33 8.39
CA ALA A 111 -7.33 11.04 8.06
C ALA A 111 -8.37 11.22 6.95
N VAL A 112 -8.38 10.33 5.97
CA VAL A 112 -9.30 10.33 4.85
C VAL A 112 -10.18 9.09 4.92
N ASP A 113 -11.48 9.32 4.97
CA ASP A 113 -12.50 8.27 4.92
C ASP A 113 -12.52 7.61 3.52
N PRO A 114 -12.38 6.27 3.45
CA PRO A 114 -12.28 5.57 2.17
C PRO A 114 -13.61 5.44 1.43
N GLU A 115 -14.75 5.70 2.06
CA GLU A 115 -16.05 5.59 1.39
C GLU A 115 -16.47 6.94 0.78
N THR A 116 -16.09 8.04 1.43
CA THR A 116 -16.61 9.39 1.14
C THR A 116 -15.54 10.39 0.71
N ALA A 117 -14.25 10.07 0.86
CA ALA A 117 -13.13 11.02 0.82
C ALA A 117 -13.27 12.20 1.82
N GLY A 118 -14.12 12.06 2.83
CA GLY A 118 -14.20 12.99 3.95
C GLY A 118 -12.87 13.09 4.68
N ARG A 119 -12.50 14.28 5.14
CA ARG A 119 -11.20 14.55 5.77
C ARG A 119 -11.38 15.02 7.20
N THR A 120 -10.62 14.42 8.12
CA THR A 120 -10.52 14.86 9.51
C THR A 120 -9.10 15.34 9.77
N ILE A 121 -8.95 16.59 10.24
CA ILE A 121 -7.64 17.16 10.58
C ILE A 121 -7.18 16.54 11.90
N LEU A 122 -5.97 15.97 11.89
CA LEU A 122 -5.34 15.35 13.06
C LEU A 122 -4.32 16.29 13.72
N GLY A 123 -3.78 17.23 12.96
CA GLY A 123 -2.85 18.25 13.44
C GLY A 123 -1.90 18.72 12.34
N ASP A 124 -0.84 19.44 12.73
CA ASP A 124 0.10 20.08 11.80
C ASP A 124 1.48 19.38 11.78
N SER A 125 1.57 18.18 12.37
CA SER A 125 2.80 17.39 12.46
C SER A 125 2.51 15.89 12.47
N LEU A 126 3.51 15.08 12.11
CA LEU A 126 3.49 13.64 12.32
C LEU A 126 3.51 13.28 13.80
N ASP A 127 4.02 14.15 14.66
CA ASP A 127 3.93 13.95 16.11
C ASP A 127 2.49 14.04 16.60
N ALA A 128 1.69 14.99 16.09
CA ALA A 128 0.25 15.07 16.39
C ALA A 128 -0.52 13.84 15.88
N TRP A 129 -0.20 13.38 14.67
CA TRP A 129 -0.74 12.12 14.14
C TRP A 129 -0.37 10.91 15.01
N ALA A 130 0.88 10.82 15.45
CA ALA A 130 1.33 9.74 16.32
C ALA A 130 0.66 9.81 17.69
N GLN A 131 0.49 11.01 18.26
CA GLN A 131 -0.24 11.19 19.51
C GLN A 131 -1.69 10.73 19.36
N TRP A 132 -2.37 11.14 18.29
CA TRP A 132 -3.74 10.71 17.99
C TRP A 132 -3.83 9.18 17.93
N LEU A 133 -2.92 8.52 17.22
CA LEU A 133 -2.85 7.05 17.17
C LEU A 133 -2.61 6.39 18.54
N LEU A 134 -1.80 7.01 19.39
CA LEU A 134 -1.43 6.47 20.70
C LEU A 134 -2.49 6.71 21.78
N ASP A 135 -3.35 7.72 21.60
CA ASP A 135 -4.43 8.06 22.53
C ASP A 135 -5.50 6.96 22.59
N ASP A 136 -5.83 6.35 21.45
CA ASP A 136 -6.73 5.19 21.37
C ASP A 136 -6.29 4.23 20.24
N PRO A 137 -5.33 3.33 20.50
CA PRO A 137 -4.80 2.43 19.47
C PRO A 137 -5.82 1.44 18.90
N ASP A 138 -6.89 1.15 19.63
CA ASP A 138 -7.95 0.24 19.16
C ASP A 138 -8.84 0.93 18.14
N VAL A 139 -9.25 2.18 18.41
CA VAL A 139 -10.11 2.95 17.51
C VAL A 139 -9.32 3.56 16.36
N HIS A 140 -8.18 4.19 16.64
CA HIS A 140 -7.40 4.94 15.66
C HIS A 140 -6.38 4.08 14.92
N GLY A 141 -5.91 3.00 15.56
CA GLY A 141 -4.88 2.10 15.04
C GLY A 141 -5.41 0.75 14.58
N THR A 142 -6.70 0.46 14.77
CA THR A 142 -7.35 -0.84 14.52
C THR A 142 -6.69 -2.03 15.24
N TRP A 143 -6.02 -1.78 16.38
CA TRP A 143 -5.12 -2.74 16.99
C TRP A 143 -5.79 -4.07 17.38
N SER A 144 -6.87 -4.02 18.15
CA SER A 144 -7.64 -5.21 18.52
C SER A 144 -8.19 -5.99 17.32
N LEU A 145 -8.68 -5.30 16.29
CA LEU A 145 -9.15 -5.92 15.05
C LEU A 145 -8.01 -6.65 14.33
N ALA A 146 -6.87 -5.98 14.15
CA ALA A 146 -5.69 -6.56 13.52
C ALA A 146 -5.17 -7.77 14.30
N THR A 147 -5.22 -7.71 15.63
CA THR A 147 -4.84 -8.80 16.53
C THR A 147 -5.79 -9.98 16.40
N ALA A 148 -7.10 -9.77 16.49
CA ALA A 148 -8.10 -10.83 16.31
C ALA A 148 -7.98 -11.51 14.94
N TRP A 149 -7.69 -10.74 13.87
CA TRP A 149 -7.53 -11.30 12.53
C TRP A 149 -6.28 -12.19 12.39
N GLN A 150 -5.19 -11.85 13.07
CA GLN A 150 -3.96 -12.66 13.06
C GLN A 150 -4.05 -13.89 13.95
N ASP A 151 -4.73 -13.79 15.08
CA ASP A 151 -4.88 -14.88 16.04
C ASP A 151 -5.92 -15.92 15.59
N THR A 152 -6.77 -15.57 14.61
CA THR A 152 -7.74 -16.50 14.04
C THR A 152 -7.01 -17.64 13.30
N PRO A 153 -7.14 -18.90 13.73
CA PRO A 153 -6.47 -20.02 13.08
C PRO A 153 -6.95 -20.15 11.64
N ARG A 154 -6.05 -19.89 10.68
CA ARG A 154 -6.35 -20.22 9.28
C ARG A 154 -6.26 -21.73 9.10
N PRO A 155 -7.27 -22.39 8.48
CA PRO A 155 -7.16 -23.78 8.12
C PRO A 155 -5.96 -23.96 7.19
N ILE A 156 -4.89 -24.58 7.71
CA ILE A 156 -3.75 -24.98 6.90
C ILE A 156 -4.27 -26.10 6.00
N LYS A 157 -4.51 -25.83 4.71
CA LYS A 157 -4.71 -26.90 3.74
C LYS A 157 -3.39 -27.65 3.66
N ASN A 158 -3.28 -28.74 4.41
CA ASN A 158 -2.27 -29.75 4.16
C ASN A 158 -2.52 -30.30 2.76
N ALA A 159 -1.74 -29.82 1.78
CA ALA A 159 -1.69 -30.40 0.45
C ALA A 159 -1.08 -31.80 0.55
N SER A 160 -1.89 -32.78 0.95
CA SER A 160 -1.54 -34.20 0.98
C SER A 160 -2.79 -35.07 0.89
N SER A 161 -3.63 -34.79 -0.11
CA SER A 161 -4.34 -35.87 -0.79
C SER A 161 -3.82 -35.86 -2.23
N ARG A 162 -2.78 -36.66 -2.51
CA ARG A 162 -2.51 -37.09 -3.88
C ARG A 162 -3.76 -37.83 -4.36
N ALA A 163 -4.64 -37.14 -5.07
CA ALA A 163 -5.45 -37.82 -6.07
C ALA A 163 -4.43 -38.39 -7.08
N GLY A 164 -4.27 -39.71 -7.07
CA GLY A 164 -3.37 -40.39 -7.99
C GLY A 164 -3.87 -40.21 -9.42
N CYS A 165 -3.32 -39.23 -10.13
CA CYS A 165 -3.24 -39.28 -11.58
C CYS A 165 -1.96 -40.03 -11.93
N SER A 166 -2.09 -41.32 -12.30
CA SER A 166 -1.01 -42.06 -12.94
C SER A 166 -0.90 -41.61 -14.39
N CYS A 167 0.05 -40.72 -14.68
CA CYS A 167 0.51 -40.54 -16.06
C CYS A 167 1.61 -41.59 -16.32
N SER A 168 1.28 -42.62 -17.10
CA SER A 168 2.31 -43.47 -17.72
C SER A 168 3.13 -42.61 -18.69
N ALA A 169 4.43 -42.54 -18.45
CA ALA A 169 5.38 -41.88 -19.33
C ALA A 169 5.53 -42.68 -20.63
N ALA A 170 5.15 -42.08 -21.76
CA ALA A 170 5.75 -42.42 -23.04
C ALA A 170 7.00 -41.53 -23.19
N ALA A 171 8.17 -42.16 -23.15
CA ALA A 171 9.45 -41.50 -23.31
C ALA A 171 9.62 -40.96 -24.73
N THR A 172 9.93 -39.67 -24.88
CA THR A 172 10.71 -39.18 -26.02
C THR A 172 11.58 -38.01 -25.56
N THR A 173 12.85 -38.09 -25.91
CA THR A 173 14.00 -37.29 -25.47
C THR A 173 13.99 -35.83 -25.93
N PRO A 174 14.78 -34.93 -25.29
CA PRO A 174 14.73 -33.49 -25.52
C PRO A 174 15.59 -33.08 -26.73
N THR A 175 15.14 -32.06 -27.46
CA THR A 175 15.98 -31.32 -28.43
C THR A 175 16.19 -29.88 -27.95
N THR A 176 17.44 -29.46 -28.08
CA THR A 176 18.14 -28.29 -27.55
C THR A 176 17.84 -26.99 -28.32
N SER A 177 18.25 -25.84 -27.72
CA SER A 177 18.32 -24.43 -28.21
C SER A 177 17.08 -23.58 -27.90
N SER A 178 17.13 -22.33 -27.42
CA SER A 178 18.14 -21.24 -27.50
C SER A 178 17.84 -20.16 -26.40
N PRO A 179 18.70 -19.13 -26.18
CA PRO A 179 18.74 -18.32 -24.96
C PRO A 179 17.85 -17.07 -24.97
N ALA A 180 17.46 -16.61 -23.77
CA ALA A 180 16.75 -15.36 -23.54
C ALA A 180 17.72 -14.15 -23.52
N THR A 181 17.37 -13.12 -24.30
CA THR A 181 18.02 -11.80 -24.39
C THR A 181 17.52 -10.86 -23.26
N PRO A 182 18.34 -9.90 -22.77
CA PRO A 182 18.12 -9.22 -21.49
C PRO A 182 17.26 -7.96 -21.57
N TRP A 183 16.55 -7.67 -20.47
CA TRP A 183 15.79 -6.45 -20.25
C TRP A 183 16.71 -5.25 -20.02
N ARG A 184 16.78 -4.35 -21.00
CA ARG A 184 17.14 -2.94 -20.82
C ARG A 184 15.95 -2.09 -21.30
N GLN A 185 15.82 -0.93 -20.66
CA GLN A 185 15.01 0.25 -21.01
C GLN A 185 13.63 0.33 -20.37
N CYS A 186 13.57 1.07 -19.25
CA CYS A 186 12.79 2.30 -19.04
C CYS A 186 13.44 2.94 -17.80
N GLY A 187 14.16 4.07 -17.84
CA GLY A 187 13.92 5.28 -18.62
C GLY A 187 13.19 6.30 -17.74
N PHE A 188 13.89 6.79 -16.71
CA PHE A 188 13.38 7.74 -15.71
C PHE A 188 13.44 9.16 -16.29
N ALA A 189 12.28 9.77 -16.57
CA ALA A 189 12.13 11.23 -16.74
C ALA A 189 10.64 11.60 -16.77
N SER A 190 10.23 12.55 -15.91
CA SER A 190 9.16 13.57 -16.08
C SER A 190 8.75 14.03 -14.68
N ARG A 191 9.25 15.14 -14.12
CA ARG A 191 8.87 16.54 -14.38
C ARG A 191 7.33 16.71 -14.48
N TRP A 192 6.74 17.20 -13.39
CA TRP A 192 5.31 17.53 -13.24
C TRP A 192 4.88 18.59 -14.28
N PRO A 193 3.86 18.37 -15.13
CA PRO A 193 3.36 19.39 -16.04
C PRO A 193 2.02 20.00 -15.60
N SER A 194 1.95 21.32 -15.78
CA SER A 194 0.75 22.15 -15.79
C SER A 194 -0.16 21.84 -16.99
N ALA A 195 -1.47 21.88 -16.72
CA ALA A 195 -2.62 22.21 -17.59
C ALA A 195 -2.85 21.54 -18.98
N CYS A 196 -4.08 21.00 -19.10
CA CYS A 196 -4.99 20.88 -20.25
C CYS A 196 -4.50 20.32 -21.59
N THR A 197 -5.05 19.17 -22.02
CA THR A 197 -5.71 18.94 -23.32
C THR A 197 -6.47 17.59 -23.27
N THR A 198 -7.69 17.56 -23.82
CA THR A 198 -8.62 16.41 -23.95
C THR A 198 -8.09 15.24 -24.81
N PRO A 199 -8.48 13.98 -24.55
CA PRO A 199 -8.13 12.84 -25.41
C PRO A 199 -9.20 12.54 -26.49
N PRO A 200 -8.83 12.01 -27.66
CA PRO A 200 -9.76 11.37 -28.59
C PRO A 200 -9.91 9.86 -28.32
N THR A 201 -11.07 9.37 -28.75
CA THR A 201 -11.73 8.07 -28.61
C THR A 201 -10.90 6.84 -28.98
N ALA A 202 -11.00 5.76 -28.19
CA ALA A 202 -10.50 4.42 -28.53
C ALA A 202 -11.66 3.50 -29.01
N PRO A 203 -11.43 2.57 -29.97
CA PRO A 203 -12.44 1.62 -30.43
C PRO A 203 -12.55 0.37 -29.54
N ALA A 204 -13.74 -0.22 -29.54
CA ALA A 204 -14.19 -1.34 -28.71
C ALA A 204 -13.52 -2.69 -29.06
N CYS A 205 -13.21 -3.48 -28.02
CA CYS A 205 -12.88 -4.90 -28.14
C CYS A 205 -14.10 -5.76 -27.76
N THR A 206 -14.52 -6.62 -28.67
CA THR A 206 -15.62 -7.58 -28.52
C THR A 206 -15.10 -8.84 -27.81
N CYS A 207 -15.74 -9.26 -26.71
CA CYS A 207 -15.51 -10.56 -26.11
C CYS A 207 -16.45 -11.61 -26.72
N LEU A 208 -15.90 -12.69 -27.28
CA LEU A 208 -16.65 -13.89 -27.65
C LEU A 208 -16.97 -14.68 -26.37
N ALA A 209 -18.25 -14.90 -26.13
CA ALA A 209 -18.76 -15.78 -25.09
C ALA A 209 -18.57 -17.26 -25.49
N HIS A 210 -18.13 -18.09 -24.54
CA HIS A 210 -18.24 -19.53 -24.63
C HIS A 210 -19.27 -20.01 -23.61
N ASP A 211 -20.45 -20.39 -24.11
CA ASP A 211 -21.47 -21.14 -23.39
C ASP A 211 -20.97 -22.55 -23.09
N HIS A 212 -21.19 -23.03 -21.86
CA HIS A 212 -21.31 -24.46 -21.61
C HIS A 212 -22.49 -24.76 -20.69
N HIS A 213 -23.42 -25.52 -21.28
CA HIS A 213 -24.68 -26.03 -20.73
C HIS A 213 -24.53 -26.82 -19.43
N SER A 214 -25.48 -26.60 -18.52
CA SER A 214 -25.73 -27.43 -17.35
C SER A 214 -26.84 -28.44 -17.67
N THR A 215 -26.57 -29.74 -17.57
CA THR A 215 -27.61 -30.80 -17.67
C THR A 215 -28.02 -31.26 -16.27
N ALA A 216 -29.26 -30.97 -15.91
CA ALA A 216 -29.93 -31.47 -14.72
C ALA A 216 -30.26 -32.96 -14.87
N ARG A 217 -30.02 -33.76 -13.81
CA ARG A 217 -30.53 -35.12 -13.67
C ARG A 217 -31.58 -35.18 -12.57
N SER A 218 -32.82 -35.46 -12.97
CA SER A 218 -33.94 -35.84 -12.12
C SER A 218 -33.74 -37.28 -11.63
N ARG A 219 -33.99 -37.53 -10.34
CA ARG A 219 -34.14 -38.89 -9.77
C ARG A 219 -35.62 -39.29 -9.76
N PRO A 220 -35.96 -40.57 -9.98
CA PRO A 220 -37.23 -41.12 -9.53
C PRO A 220 -37.28 -41.30 -8.01
#